data_AF-A0A4Z1CAZ6-F1
#
_entry.id   AF-A0A4Z1CAZ6-F1
#
_cell.length_a   1.000
_cell.length_b   1.000
_cell.length_c   1.000
_cell.angle_alpha   90.00
_cell.angle_beta   90.00
_cell.angle_gamma   90.00
#
_symmetry.space_group_name_H-M   'P 1'
#
loop_
_entity.id
_entity.type
_entity.pdbx_description
1 polymer ?
#
loop_
_entity_poly.entity_id
_entity_poly.type
_entity_poly.pdbx_seq_one_letter_code
_entity_poly.pdbx_strand_id
1 'polypeptide(L)' 'MTRLTMRKIRLSLRLHASGLSTRKIAESLGVEQSTTCDYLKQIERAGLRWPLAAEMTDAALEALLFHPTGQDGCR' A
#
# COMPACT_ATOMS: atom_id res chain seq x y z
N MET A 1 15.57 0.99 -1.50
CA MET A 1 14.17 0.53 -1.30
C MET A 1 13.87 -0.55 -2.32
N THR A 2 13.65 -1.79 -1.88
CA THR A 2 13.21 -2.87 -2.76
C THR A 2 11.75 -2.63 -3.13
N ARG A 3 11.44 -2.51 -4.42
CA ARG A 3 10.08 -2.27 -4.90
C ARG A 3 9.22 -3.51 -4.67
N LEU A 4 8.11 -3.36 -3.95
CA LEU A 4 7.12 -4.43 -3.82
C LEU A 4 6.40 -4.58 -5.16
N THR A 5 6.09 -5.82 -5.55
CA THR A 5 5.20 -6.05 -6.69
C THR A 5 3.78 -5.61 -6.32
N MET A 6 3.01 -5.12 -7.29
CA MET A 6 1.63 -4.67 -7.06
C MET A 6 0.74 -5.74 -6.40
N ARG A 7 1.00 -7.02 -6.68
CA ARG A 7 0.38 -8.14 -5.96
C ARG A 7 0.66 -8.11 -4.46
N LYS A 8 1.91 -7.89 -4.04
CA LYS A 8 2.30 -7.82 -2.62
C LYS A 8 1.66 -6.62 -1.92
N ILE A 9 1.57 -5.48 -2.60
CA ILE A 9 0.90 -4.28 -2.08
C ILE A 9 -0.61 -4.52 -1.89
N ARG A 10 -1.25 -5.19 -2.86
CA ARG A 10 -2.68 -5.53 -2.73
C ARG A 10 -2.92 -6.51 -1.58
N LEU A 11 -2.01 -7.47 -1.40
CA LEU A 11 -2.05 -8.42 -0.30
C LEU A 11 -1.80 -7.74 1.06
N SER A 12 -0.85 -6.79 1.15
CA SER A 12 -0.64 -6.04 2.41
C SER A 12 -1.89 -5.26 2.79
N LEU A 13 -2.56 -4.62 1.83
CA LEU A 13 -3.83 -3.93 2.06
C LEU A 13 -4.92 -4.87 2.58
N ARG A 14 -5.06 -6.04 1.94
CA ARG A 14 -6.05 -7.05 2.30
C ARG A 14 -5.80 -7.63 3.69
N LEU A 15 -4.55 -7.92 4.02
CA LEU A 15 -4.16 -8.44 5.34
C LEU A 15 -4.36 -7.36 6.42
N HIS A 16 -4.01 -6.12 6.13
CA HIS A 16 -4.25 -4.99 7.04
C HIS A 16 -5.74 -4.81 7.35
N ALA A 17 -6.60 -4.85 6.33
CA ALA A 17 -8.04 -4.78 6.53
C ALA A 17 -8.65 -6.01 7.21
N SER A 18 -7.95 -7.14 7.22
CA SER A 18 -8.31 -8.31 8.02
C SER A 18 -7.94 -8.16 9.51
N GLY A 19 -7.38 -7.02 9.93
CA GLY A 19 -6.97 -6.73 11.30
C GLY A 19 -5.57 -7.23 11.67
N LEU A 20 -4.75 -7.60 10.68
CA LEU A 20 -3.37 -8.03 10.95
C LEU A 20 -2.46 -6.82 11.20
N SER A 21 -1.58 -6.94 12.20
CA SER A 21 -0.54 -5.95 12.44
C SER A 21 0.52 -5.97 11.34
N THR A 22 1.13 -4.81 11.08
CA THR A 22 2.18 -4.60 10.07
C THR A 22 3.30 -5.64 10.11
N ARG A 23 3.65 -6.13 11.31
CA ARG A 23 4.64 -7.20 11.51
C ARG A 23 4.20 -8.52 10.86
N LYS A 24 2.99 -9.00 11.15
CA LYS A 24 2.45 -10.23 10.55
C LYS A 24 2.28 -10.11 9.04
N ILE A 25 1.94 -8.92 8.55
CA ILE A 25 1.84 -8.63 7.12
C ILE A 25 3.21 -8.78 6.46
N ALA A 26 4.24 -8.18 7.04
CA ALA A 26 5.61 -8.25 6.54
C ALA A 26 6.13 -9.70 6.52
N GLU A 27 5.88 -10.46 7.59
CA GLU A 27 6.19 -11.89 7.68
C GLU A 27 5.46 -12.71 6.60
N SER A 28 4.17 -12.47 6.42
CA SER A 28 3.36 -13.16 5.40
C SER A 28 3.79 -12.86 3.97
N LEU A 29 4.41 -11.71 3.73
CA LEU A 29 4.92 -11.29 2.43
C LEU A 29 6.41 -11.63 2.24
N GLY A 30 7.12 -12.02 3.31
CA GLY A 30 8.56 -12.22 3.32
C GLY A 30 9.32 -10.94 2.97
N VAL A 31 8.89 -9.81 3.53
CA VAL A 31 9.50 -8.49 3.28
C VAL A 31 9.87 -7.83 4.59
N GLU A 32 10.76 -6.84 4.53
CA GLU A 32 11.14 -6.11 5.72
C GLU A 32 9.94 -5.32 6.29
N GLN A 33 9.81 -5.31 7.63
CA GLN A 33 8.74 -4.59 8.32
C GLN A 33 8.77 -3.10 7.98
N SER A 34 9.95 -2.49 7.92
CA SER A 34 10.13 -1.08 7.56
C SER A 34 9.57 -0.77 6.18
N THR A 35 9.79 -1.66 5.20
CA THR A 35 9.24 -1.52 3.86
C THR A 35 7.71 -1.58 3.89
N THR A 36 7.13 -2.56 4.59
CA THR A 36 5.66 -2.66 4.71
C THR A 36 5.07 -1.43 5.39
N CYS A 37 5.71 -0.92 6.44
CA CYS A 37 5.29 0.26 7.18
C CYS A 37 5.31 1.52 6.30
N ASP A 38 6.40 1.72 5.54
CA ASP A 38 6.54 2.86 4.62
C ASP A 38 5.46 2.84 3.53
N TYR A 39 5.22 1.67 2.92
CA TYR A 39 4.16 1.49 1.93
C TYR A 39 2.76 1.72 2.52
N LEU A 40 2.46 1.19 3.71
CA LEU A 40 1.16 1.43 4.36
C LEU A 40 0.94 2.92 4.64
N LYS A 41 1.95 3.63 5.11
CA LYS A 41 1.86 5.09 5.27
C LYS A 41 1.60 5.79 3.94
N GLN A 42 2.25 5.37 2.86
CA GLN A 42 2.04 5.97 1.54
C GLN A 42 0.63 5.72 1.00
N ILE A 43 0.12 4.51 1.20
CA ILE A 43 -1.26 4.12 0.92
C ILE A 43 -2.24 4.98 1.72
N GLU A 44 -2.03 5.14 3.04
CA GLU A 44 -2.86 5.98 3.90
C GLU A 44 -2.85 7.44 3.44
N ARG A 45 -1.68 7.97 3.07
CA ARG A 45 -1.54 9.32 2.49
C ARG A 45 -2.27 9.49 1.18
N ALA A 46 -2.30 8.44 0.34
CA ALA A 46 -3.10 8.41 -0.89
C ALA A 46 -4.60 8.18 -0.61
N GLY A 47 -5.01 8.02 0.65
CA GLY A 47 -6.41 7.76 1.03
C GLY A 47 -6.91 6.39 0.59
N LEU A 48 -6.02 5.47 0.21
CA LEU A 48 -6.38 4.16 -0.30
C LEU A 48 -6.69 3.20 0.84
N ARG A 49 -7.86 2.55 0.77
CA ARG A 49 -8.30 1.56 1.76
C ARG A 49 -8.84 0.33 1.05
N TRP A 50 -8.72 -0.81 1.71
CA TRP A 50 -9.41 -2.02 1.27
C TRP A 50 -10.88 -1.99 1.74
N PRO A 51 -11.86 -2.48 0.97
CA PRO A 51 -11.73 -3.10 -0.35
C PRO A 51 -11.45 -2.09 -1.45
N LEU A 52 -10.44 -2.37 -2.29
CA LEU A 52 -10.21 -1.61 -3.51
C LEU A 52 -11.38 -1.86 -4.45
N ALA A 53 -11.88 -0.82 -5.13
CA ALA A 53 -12.93 -0.97 -6.14
C ALA A 53 -12.51 -2.02 -7.18
N ALA A 54 -13.46 -2.79 -7.72
CA ALA A 54 -13.14 -3.81 -8.74
C ALA A 54 -12.47 -3.23 -9.99
N GLU A 55 -12.72 -1.94 -10.25
CA GLU A 55 -12.11 -1.14 -11.33
C GLU A 55 -10.66 -0.71 -11.01
N MET A 56 -10.22 -0.86 -9.75
CA MET A 56 -8.88 -0.50 -9.31
C MET A 56 -7.86 -1.55 -9.77
N THR A 57 -7.21 -1.26 -10.89
CA THR A 57 -6.14 -2.09 -11.46
C THR A 57 -4.81 -1.86 -10.76
N ASP A 58 -3.85 -2.77 -10.95
CA ASP A 58 -2.45 -2.58 -10.51
C ASP A 58 -1.84 -1.31 -11.08
N ALA A 59 -2.10 -0.99 -12.35
CA ALA A 59 -1.63 0.25 -12.97
C ALA A 59 -2.21 1.50 -12.28
N ALA A 60 -3.50 1.50 -11.92
CA ALA A 60 -4.11 2.61 -11.19
C ALA A 60 -3.55 2.73 -9.76
N LEU A 61 -3.33 1.60 -9.09
CA LEU A 61 -2.72 1.56 -7.76
C LEU A 61 -1.27 2.06 -7.80
N GLU A 62 -0.50 1.61 -8.79
CA GLU A 62 0.86 2.08 -9.04
C GLU A 62 0.85 3.58 -9.30
N ALA A 63 -0.09 4.06 -10.11
CA ALA A 63 -0.21 5.47 -10.40
C ALA A 63 -0.48 6.32 -9.15
N LEU A 64 -1.34 5.87 -8.25
CA LEU A 64 -1.62 6.62 -7.02
C LEU A 64 -0.48 6.59 -6.00
N LEU A 65 0.31 5.50 -5.97
CA LEU A 65 1.41 5.34 -5.02
C LEU A 65 2.71 5.99 -5.50
N PHE A 66 3.01 5.89 -6.78
CA PHE A 66 4.26 6.37 -7.38
C PHE A 66 4.12 7.68 -8.15
N HIS A 67 2.90 8.07 -8.51
CA HIS A 67 2.64 9.39 -9.11
C HIS A 67 1.98 10.21 -8.01
N PRO A 68 2.75 10.95 -7.20
CA PRO A 68 2.16 11.92 -6.29
C PRO A 68 1.53 13.02 -7.17
N THR A 69 0.26 12.87 -7.53
CA THR A 69 -0.55 14.02 -7.89
C THR A 69 -0.45 14.96 -6.70
N GLY A 70 0.17 16.11 -6.90
CA GLY A 70 0.57 17.06 -5.85
C GLY A 70 -0.56 17.43 -4.89
N GLN A 71 -0.76 16.60 -3.87
CA GLN A 71 -1.41 16.96 -2.63
C GLN A 71 -0.33 17.10 -1.56
N ASP A 72 0.69 17.89 -1.88
CA ASP A 72 1.09 18.97 -0.97
C ASP A 72 0.41 20.24 -1.51
N GLY A 73 -0.87 20.35 -1.17
CA GLY A 73 -1.70 21.48 -1.50
C GLY A 73 -2.39 21.91 -0.22
N CYS A 74 -1.62 22.45 0.73
CA CYS A 74 -1.90 23.70 1.45
C CYS A 74 -1.01 23.87 2.69
N ARG A 75 -0.08 24.83 2.57
CA ARG A 75 0.41 25.78 3.59
C ARG A 75 1.36 25.30 4.70
#